data_AF-A0A1Q3JJV7-F1
#
_entry.id   AF-A0A1Q3JJV7-F1
#
_cell.length_a   1.000
_cell.length_b   1.000
_cell.length_c   1.000
_cell.angle_alpha   90.00
_cell.angle_beta   90.00
_cell.angle_gamma   90.00
#
_symmetry.space_group_name_H-M   'P 1'
#
loop_
_entity.id
_entity.type
_entity.pdbx_description
1 polymer ?
#
loop_
_entity_poly.entity_id
_entity_poly.type
_entity_poly.pdbx_seq_one_letter_code
_entity_poly.pdbx_strand_id
1 'polypeptide(L)'
;MIRRIVAAVAFAFIVASCGAASPPPTSGQPGPPPPMSRPVAQEGQMCAGIAGIACGEGLSCQMPPGQCRTVADAAGTCRRMPQVCTREFRPVCGCDGKTYGNACTAGAAGVSVASQGACSAA
;
A
#
# COMPACT_ATOMS: atom_id res chain seq x y z
N MET A 1 5.50 -4.77 -77.04
CA MET A 1 5.95 -6.18 -76.92
C MET A 1 7.03 -6.23 -75.84
N ILE A 2 7.15 -7.36 -75.11
CA ILE A 2 7.95 -7.66 -73.89
C ILE A 2 7.07 -7.57 -72.61
N ARG A 3 6.23 -8.58 -72.29
CA ARG A 3 6.46 -9.90 -71.62
C ARG A 3 7.05 -9.78 -70.20
N ARG A 4 6.21 -9.90 -69.15
CA ARG A 4 5.85 -11.11 -68.34
C ARG A 4 6.58 -11.11 -66.98
N ILE A 5 5.90 -10.73 -65.89
CA ILE A 5 5.34 -11.61 -64.82
C ILE A 5 6.41 -12.39 -64.03
N VAL A 6 6.65 -11.98 -62.76
CA VAL A 6 6.89 -12.81 -61.54
C VAL A 6 6.60 -11.86 -60.34
N ALA A 7 5.43 -11.87 -59.70
CA ALA A 7 4.92 -12.75 -58.64
C ALA A 7 5.54 -12.53 -57.23
N ALA A 8 4.65 -12.27 -56.26
CA ALA A 8 4.82 -12.26 -54.79
C ALA A 8 5.77 -11.16 -54.24
N VAL A 9 5.41 -10.35 -53.24
CA VAL A 9 5.04 -10.76 -51.88
C VAL A 9 4.07 -9.74 -51.28
N ALA A 10 2.98 -10.23 -50.70
CA ALA A 10 2.10 -9.46 -49.84
C ALA A 10 2.83 -9.15 -48.52
N PHE A 11 2.81 -7.91 -48.06
CA PHE A 11 2.85 -7.63 -46.63
C PHE A 11 2.12 -6.31 -46.37
N ALA A 12 1.02 -6.42 -45.64
CA ALA A 12 0.17 -5.31 -45.26
C ALA A 12 0.98 -4.29 -44.45
N PHE A 13 1.05 -3.05 -44.95
CA PHE A 13 1.48 -1.90 -44.16
C PHE A 13 0.37 -1.52 -43.17
N ILE A 14 0.22 -2.32 -42.11
CA ILE A 14 -0.43 -1.87 -40.88
C ILE A 14 0.68 -1.19 -40.07
N VAL A 15 0.83 0.11 -40.28
CA VAL A 15 1.58 0.96 -39.34
C VAL A 15 0.76 1.01 -38.06
N ALA A 16 1.04 0.06 -37.16
CA ALA A 16 0.61 0.13 -35.78
C ALA A 16 1.21 1.41 -35.18
N SER A 17 0.36 2.40 -34.95
CA SER A 17 0.72 3.58 -34.18
C SER A 17 1.11 3.12 -32.78
N CYS A 18 2.40 3.16 -32.46
CA CYS A 18 2.86 3.16 -31.08
C CYS A 18 2.31 4.43 -30.44
N GLY A 19 1.15 4.31 -29.79
CA GLY A 19 0.71 5.30 -28.81
C GLY A 19 1.77 5.36 -27.72
N ALA A 20 2.47 6.48 -27.63
CA ALA A 20 3.31 6.80 -26.49
C ALA A 20 2.39 6.93 -25.26
N ALA A 21 2.18 5.83 -24.55
CA ALA A 21 1.70 5.89 -23.18
C ALA A 21 2.82 6.52 -22.35
N SER A 22 2.71 7.82 -22.10
CA SER A 22 3.57 8.51 -21.14
C SER A 22 3.50 7.76 -19.81
N PRO A 23 4.64 7.36 -19.21
CA PRO A 23 4.62 6.80 -17.87
C PRO A 23 4.05 7.84 -16.90
N PRO A 24 3.36 7.42 -15.81
CA PRO A 24 2.95 8.35 -14.76
C PRO A 24 4.18 9.10 -14.23
N PRO A 25 4.04 10.35 -13.73
CA PRO A 25 5.16 11.09 -13.19
C PRO A 25 5.77 10.29 -12.03
N THR A 26 6.96 9.74 -12.26
CA THR A 26 7.84 9.24 -11.22
C THR A 26 8.36 10.47 -10.48
N SER A 27 7.60 10.87 -9.47
CA SER A 27 8.09 11.79 -8.45
C SER A 27 9.28 11.13 -7.74
N GLY A 28 10.47 11.64 -8.01
CA GLY A 28 11.68 11.36 -7.23
C GLY A 28 12.78 10.66 -8.01
N GLN A 29 13.70 11.43 -8.57
CA GLN A 29 15.04 10.93 -8.88
C GLN A 29 15.79 10.60 -7.59
N PRO A 30 16.69 9.58 -7.58
CA PRO A 30 17.44 9.20 -6.40
C PRO A 30 18.58 10.19 -6.12
N GLY A 31 18.45 10.94 -5.02
CA GLY A 31 19.58 11.63 -4.38
C GLY A 31 20.47 10.66 -3.57
N PRO A 32 21.62 11.11 -3.05
CA PRO A 32 22.52 10.28 -2.23
C PRO A 32 21.80 9.71 -1.01
N PRO A 33 22.15 8.49 -0.54
CA PRO A 33 21.39 7.80 0.49
C PRO A 33 21.39 8.60 1.81
N PRO A 34 20.21 8.92 2.37
CA PRO A 34 20.10 9.47 3.72
C PRO A 34 20.59 8.46 4.77
N PRO A 35 20.90 8.88 6.00
CA PRO A 35 21.24 7.95 7.08
C PRO A 35 20.07 6.99 7.32
N MET A 36 20.22 5.72 6.91
CA MET A 36 19.27 4.61 7.09
C MET A 36 17.78 5.01 7.18
N SER A 37 17.30 5.82 6.24
CA SER A 37 15.89 6.16 6.17
C SER A 37 15.11 4.89 5.81
N ARG A 38 14.27 4.42 6.74
CA ARG A 38 13.40 3.26 6.56
C ARG A 38 12.71 3.32 5.18
N PRO A 39 12.65 2.22 4.41
CA PRO A 39 11.94 2.23 3.12
C PRO A 39 10.49 2.67 3.32
N VAL A 40 9.96 3.44 2.37
CA VAL A 40 8.59 3.98 2.41
C VAL A 40 7.70 3.22 1.43
N ALA A 41 6.65 2.61 1.94
CA ALA A 41 5.64 1.87 1.20
C ALA A 41 4.43 2.74 0.83
N GLN A 42 3.90 2.49 -0.36
CA GLN A 42 2.69 3.08 -0.93
C GLN A 42 1.43 2.30 -0.48
N GLU A 43 0.25 2.84 -0.80
CA GLU A 43 -1.01 2.18 -0.49
C GLU A 43 -1.09 0.78 -1.11
N GLY A 44 -1.50 -0.21 -0.31
CA GLY A 44 -1.57 -1.63 -0.71
C GLY A 44 -0.25 -2.39 -0.58
N GLN A 45 0.88 -1.72 -0.32
CA GLN A 45 2.17 -2.40 -0.11
C GLN A 45 2.36 -2.85 1.34
N MET A 46 3.33 -3.75 1.55
CA MET A 46 3.67 -4.24 2.88
C MET A 46 4.35 -3.17 3.74
N CYS A 47 4.13 -3.23 5.04
CA CYS A 47 4.75 -2.35 6.03
C CYS A 47 5.14 -3.11 7.29
N ALA A 48 5.93 -2.46 8.15
CA ALA A 48 6.56 -3.05 9.30
C ALA A 48 7.45 -4.26 8.91
N GLY A 49 7.34 -5.37 9.63
CA GLY A 49 8.22 -6.53 9.48
C GLY A 49 9.68 -6.23 9.82
N ILE A 50 10.55 -7.22 9.55
CA ILE A 50 12.00 -7.13 9.83
C ILE A 50 12.69 -5.97 9.09
N ALA A 51 12.18 -5.61 7.91
CA ALA A 51 12.69 -4.50 7.11
C ALA A 51 12.25 -3.13 7.64
N GLY A 52 11.35 -3.10 8.62
CA GLY A 52 10.85 -1.88 9.24
C GLY A 52 10.23 -0.92 8.22
N ILE A 53 9.53 -1.41 7.20
CA ILE A 53 9.02 -0.55 6.11
C ILE A 53 7.97 0.42 6.68
N ALA A 54 8.17 1.71 6.49
CA ALA A 54 7.24 2.75 6.90
C ALA A 54 6.16 2.95 5.82
N CYS A 55 4.95 3.39 6.19
CA CYS A 55 3.98 3.83 5.20
C CYS A 55 4.20 5.29 4.81
N GLY A 56 3.90 5.64 3.56
CA GLY A 56 3.90 7.02 3.08
C GLY A 56 2.86 7.91 3.77
N GLU A 57 2.86 9.19 3.43
CA GLU A 57 1.99 10.20 4.06
C GLU A 57 0.50 9.84 3.95
N GLY A 58 -0.25 10.05 5.04
CA GLY A 58 -1.69 9.75 5.12
C GLY A 58 -2.06 8.25 5.17
N LEU A 59 -1.07 7.36 5.23
CA LEU A 59 -1.25 5.92 5.33
C LEU A 59 -0.88 5.42 6.72
N SER A 60 -1.60 4.39 7.16
CA SER A 60 -1.32 3.64 8.39
C SER A 60 -0.96 2.20 8.05
N CYS A 61 -0.06 1.61 8.83
CA CYS A 61 0.23 0.19 8.70
C CYS A 61 -0.87 -0.62 9.38
N GLN A 62 -1.74 -1.24 8.59
CA GLN A 62 -2.80 -2.12 9.09
C GLN A 62 -2.26 -3.53 9.21
N MET A 63 -1.91 -3.91 10.44
CA MET A 63 -1.54 -5.28 10.80
C MET A 63 -2.79 -6.12 11.03
N PRO A 64 -2.73 -7.44 10.78
CA PRO A 64 -3.79 -8.34 11.18
C PRO A 64 -4.02 -8.27 12.71
N PRO A 65 -5.28 -8.37 13.17
CA PRO A 65 -5.59 -8.28 14.59
C PRO A 65 -4.77 -9.25 15.44
N GLY A 66 -4.23 -8.77 16.55
CA GLY A 66 -3.44 -9.61 17.49
C GLY A 66 -1.95 -9.72 17.20
N GLN A 67 -1.44 -9.17 16.10
CA GLN A 67 -0.03 -9.38 15.72
C GLN A 67 0.96 -8.36 16.29
N CYS A 68 0.54 -7.13 16.53
CA CYS A 68 1.43 -6.00 16.89
C CYS A 68 2.11 -6.07 18.27
N ARG A 69 1.83 -7.10 19.08
CA ARG A 69 2.40 -7.31 20.43
C ARG A 69 2.90 -8.73 20.68
N THR A 70 2.69 -9.62 19.72
CA THR A 70 2.94 -11.07 19.86
C THR A 70 4.03 -11.54 18.92
N VAL A 71 4.28 -10.81 17.83
CA VAL A 71 5.27 -11.14 16.80
C VAL A 71 6.17 -9.93 16.57
N ALA A 72 7.48 -10.10 16.76
CA ALA A 72 8.46 -9.03 16.62
C ALA A 72 8.48 -8.43 15.20
N ASP A 73 8.36 -9.29 14.19
CA ASP A 73 8.35 -8.93 12.78
C ASP A 73 6.93 -8.93 12.19
N ALA A 74 5.92 -8.59 12.99
CA ALA A 74 4.56 -8.42 12.49
C ALA A 74 4.56 -7.45 11.30
N ALA A 75 3.95 -7.87 10.21
CA ALA A 75 3.83 -7.08 9.00
C ALA A 75 2.35 -6.78 8.72
N GLY A 76 2.12 -5.68 8.02
CA GLY A 76 0.78 -5.24 7.63
C GLY A 76 0.72 -4.79 6.19
N THR A 77 -0.39 -4.15 5.85
CA THR A 77 -0.56 -3.45 4.57
C THR A 77 -0.76 -1.96 4.84
N CYS A 78 -0.07 -1.10 4.09
CA CYS A 78 -0.32 0.33 4.12
C CYS A 78 -1.70 0.63 3.55
N ARG A 79 -2.55 1.27 4.34
CA ARG A 79 -3.91 1.64 3.96
C ARG A 79 -4.19 3.06 4.43
N ARG A 80 -5.02 3.80 3.69
CA ARG A 80 -5.48 5.12 4.13
C ARG A 80 -6.18 5.02 5.48
N MET A 81 -5.92 6.02 6.30
CA MET A 81 -6.64 6.21 7.55
C MET A 81 -8.10 6.58 7.22
N PRO A 82 -9.10 5.88 7.79
CA PRO A 82 -10.50 6.28 7.68
C PRO A 82 -10.69 7.73 8.17
N GLN A 83 -11.38 8.54 7.38
CA GLN A 83 -11.70 9.93 7.75
C GLN A 83 -13.08 10.06 8.39
N VAL A 84 -13.96 9.08 8.16
CA VAL A 84 -15.33 9.03 8.65
C VAL A 84 -15.57 7.66 9.26
N CYS A 85 -16.07 7.65 10.49
CA CYS A 85 -16.43 6.43 11.21
C CYS A 85 -17.87 6.50 11.70
N THR A 86 -18.53 5.35 11.75
CA THR A 86 -19.81 5.22 12.45
C THR A 86 -19.61 5.43 13.95
N ARG A 87 -20.69 5.82 14.64
CA ARG A 87 -20.72 5.98 16.10
C ARG A 87 -21.11 4.69 16.83
N GLU A 88 -21.02 3.53 16.17
CA GLU A 88 -21.33 2.27 16.82
C GLU A 88 -20.29 1.98 17.91
N PHE A 89 -20.75 1.47 19.04
CA PHE A 89 -19.87 1.07 20.12
C PHE A 89 -19.62 -0.44 20.06
N ARG A 90 -18.48 -0.80 19.48
CA ARG A 90 -17.93 -2.16 19.40
C ARG A 90 -16.45 -2.10 19.77
N PRO A 91 -16.13 -2.01 21.08
CA PRO A 91 -14.82 -1.59 21.51
C PRO A 91 -13.71 -2.56 21.07
N VAL A 92 -12.53 -1.99 20.82
CA VAL A 92 -11.32 -2.73 20.49
C VAL A 92 -10.13 -2.19 21.29
N CYS A 93 -9.17 -3.04 21.60
CA CYS A 93 -7.91 -2.63 22.18
C CYS A 93 -6.91 -2.35 21.07
N GLY A 94 -6.35 -1.15 21.02
CA GLY A 94 -5.32 -0.77 20.06
C GLY A 94 -3.95 -1.33 20.41
N CYS A 95 -3.07 -1.43 19.41
CA CYS A 95 -1.66 -1.79 19.60
C CYS A 95 -0.91 -0.82 20.51
N ASP A 96 -1.39 0.42 20.63
CA ASP A 96 -0.90 1.44 21.55
C ASP A 96 -1.43 1.29 22.99
N GLY A 97 -2.33 0.33 23.23
CA GLY A 97 -2.86 0.01 24.55
C GLY A 97 -4.05 0.86 24.95
N LYS A 98 -4.62 1.62 24.03
CA LYS A 98 -5.83 2.41 24.27
C LYS A 98 -7.06 1.67 23.77
N THR A 99 -8.16 1.85 24.51
CA THR A 99 -9.47 1.38 24.06
C THR A 99 -10.05 2.37 23.06
N TYR A 100 -10.47 1.88 21.90
CA TYR A 100 -11.19 2.64 20.89
C TYR A 100 -12.65 2.20 20.85
N GLY A 101 -13.57 3.12 20.55
CA GLY A 101 -15.02 2.83 20.51
C GLY A 101 -15.39 1.80 19.44
N ASN A 102 -14.64 1.78 18.33
CA ASN A 102 -14.70 0.72 17.32
C ASN A 102 -13.40 0.65 16.48
N ALA A 103 -13.27 -0.39 15.66
CA ALA A 103 -12.10 -0.60 14.80
C ALA A 103 -11.86 0.53 13.79
N CYS A 104 -12.91 1.21 13.30
CA CYS A 104 -12.74 2.37 12.42
C CYS A 104 -12.05 3.51 13.17
N THR A 105 -12.50 3.83 14.39
CA THR A 105 -11.88 4.90 15.20
C THR A 105 -10.43 4.59 15.57
N ALA A 106 -10.06 3.32 15.76
CA ALA A 106 -8.66 2.91 15.92
C ALA A 106 -7.86 3.17 14.62
N GLY A 107 -8.39 2.74 13.48
CA GLY A 107 -7.76 2.97 12.18
C GLY A 107 -7.62 4.46 11.82
N ALA A 108 -8.60 5.29 12.18
CA ALA A 108 -8.56 6.74 11.98
C ALA A 108 -7.45 7.41 12.81
N ALA A 109 -7.10 6.82 13.96
CA ALA A 109 -5.94 7.22 14.75
C ALA A 109 -4.62 6.58 14.27
N GLY A 110 -4.65 5.82 13.16
CA GLY A 110 -3.48 5.11 12.63
C GLY A 110 -3.07 3.88 13.44
N VAL A 111 -3.96 3.35 14.29
CA VAL A 111 -3.67 2.26 15.22
C VAL A 111 -4.31 0.96 14.76
N SER A 112 -3.49 -0.09 14.65
CA SER A 112 -3.97 -1.45 14.40
C SER A 112 -4.64 -2.05 15.65
N VAL A 113 -5.52 -3.03 15.46
CA VAL A 113 -6.23 -3.70 16.55
C VAL A 113 -5.35 -4.79 17.17
N ALA A 114 -5.14 -4.72 18.49
CA ALA A 114 -4.50 -5.79 19.26
C ALA A 114 -5.51 -6.88 19.64
N SER A 115 -6.69 -6.51 20.12
CA SER A 115 -7.73 -7.49 20.49
C SER A 115 -9.13 -6.91 20.37
N GLN A 116 -10.12 -7.79 20.29
CA GLN A 116 -11.53 -7.41 20.44
C GLN A 116 -11.82 -7.03 21.90
N GLY A 117 -12.80 -6.17 22.11
CA GLY A 117 -13.15 -5.65 23.44
C GLY A 117 -12.24 -4.50 23.87
N ALA A 118 -12.58 -3.88 25.00
CA ALA A 118 -11.71 -2.88 25.62
C ALA A 118 -10.37 -3.49 26.06
N CYS A 119 -9.32 -2.67 26.14
CA CYS A 119 -8.08 -3.11 26.78
C CYS A 119 -8.35 -3.49 28.23
N SER A 120 -7.73 -4.57 28.70
CA SER A 120 -7.66 -4.86 30.14
C SER A 120 -6.93 -3.71 30.82
N ALA A 121 -7.52 -3.14 31.88
CA ALA A 121 -6.75 -2.29 32.78
C ALA A 121 -5.58 -3.13 33.31
N ALA A 122 -4.36 -2.66 33.09
CA ALA A 122 -3.15 -3.27 33.62
C ALA A 122 -3.10 -3.09 35.14
#